data_AF-A0A814BEQ0-F1
#
_entry.id   AF-A0A814BEQ0-F1
#
_cell.length_a   1.000
_cell.length_b   1.000
_cell.length_c   1.000
_cell.angle_alpha   90.00
_cell.angle_beta   90.00
_cell.angle_gamma   90.00
#
_symmetry.space_group_name_H-M   'P 1'
#
loop_
_entity.id
_entity.type
_entity.pdbx_description
1 polymer ?
#
loop_
_entity_poly.entity_id
_entity_poly.type
_entity_poly.pdbx_seq_one_letter_code
_entity_poly.pdbx_strand_id
1 'polypeptide(L)'
;MFKCYLCSKLFQSIDSLSIHLKLHKNAGHNVEPATCLFDKCNKYQFSSIKLFIRHLNTTHFNQSEFYKDNESFSSNSRYTSDDCIYLGNKEDFEKSSNFKNELNEDIYYILYLKSKVNCCDSLLNDIIGKFSKLNGIILDFIFDLIVLKDQTIDKESIKKLISKICLKNYQTSYKQLKIIRENEHFVESKTVNLGQRVETVSKEGTLKMVFKKESFEYISILDSLRSLLHNKAIQDCIKEEKREVAFNPWHINYSNNGDSAGVYKLGMFFFTLINLTRKNISNLKKIFLLTSCFSEDIKKYHMNVILRKIVDDIKILEIDGITINNETFYGSVLQVCADNLGLHQIFNLKCNFLGENICHLCDASSEKIQYLFNESCFERISYSKLLKAINHEK
;
A
#
# COMPACT_ATOMS: atom_id res chain seq x y z
N MET A 1 -41.85 -2.16 -11.24
CA MET A 1 -41.35 -3.48 -10.78
C MET A 1 -41.10 -4.35 -12.00
N PHE A 2 -40.00 -5.09 -12.04
CA PHE A 2 -39.60 -5.91 -13.18
C PHE A 2 -39.97 -7.37 -12.95
N LYS A 3 -40.58 -8.02 -13.93
CA LYS A 3 -41.04 -9.41 -13.84
C LYS A 3 -40.11 -10.34 -14.63
N CYS A 4 -39.68 -11.44 -14.02
CA CYS A 4 -38.95 -12.48 -14.72
C CYS A 4 -39.87 -13.24 -15.68
N TYR A 5 -39.46 -13.39 -16.94
CA TYR A 5 -40.27 -14.11 -17.94
C TYR A 5 -40.23 -15.63 -17.80
N LEU A 6 -39.26 -16.18 -17.05
CA LEU A 6 -39.11 -17.63 -16.83
C LEU A 6 -39.89 -18.14 -15.61
N CYS A 7 -39.89 -17.38 -14.51
CA CYS A 7 -40.49 -17.82 -13.24
C CYS A 7 -41.54 -16.86 -12.67
N SER A 8 -41.87 -15.77 -13.38
CA SER A 8 -42.82 -14.74 -12.97
C SER A 8 -42.52 -13.99 -11.66
N LYS A 9 -41.34 -14.19 -11.05
CA LYS A 9 -40.91 -13.48 -9.85
C LYS A 9 -40.70 -11.98 -10.12
N LEU A 10 -41.07 -11.15 -9.15
CA LEU A 10 -41.00 -9.68 -9.22
C LEU A 10 -39.70 -9.16 -8.57
N PHE A 11 -39.13 -8.13 -9.18
CA PHE A 11 -37.88 -7.50 -8.81
C PHE A 11 -38.03 -5.97 -8.73
N GLN A 12 -37.34 -5.37 -7.77
CA GLN A 12 -37.37 -3.92 -7.55
C GLN A 12 -36.44 -3.16 -8.50
N SER A 13 -35.38 -3.80 -9.02
CA SER A 13 -34.40 -3.19 -9.94
C SER A 13 -34.05 -4.10 -11.12
N ILE A 14 -33.57 -3.52 -12.23
CA ILE A 14 -33.10 -4.27 -13.41
C ILE A 14 -31.85 -5.09 -13.07
N ASP A 15 -30.98 -4.61 -12.19
CA ASP A 15 -29.78 -5.34 -11.76
C ASP A 15 -30.13 -6.62 -11.00
N SER A 16 -31.13 -6.56 -10.10
CA SER A 16 -31.60 -7.74 -9.37
C SER A 16 -32.24 -8.76 -10.30
N LEU A 17 -33.00 -8.32 -11.32
CA LEU A 17 -33.52 -9.19 -12.38
C LEU A 17 -32.38 -9.77 -13.25
N SER A 18 -31.36 -8.99 -13.57
CA SER A 18 -30.20 -9.41 -14.37
C SER A 18 -29.42 -10.54 -13.72
N ILE A 19 -29.14 -10.41 -12.42
CA ILE A 19 -28.47 -11.45 -11.63
C ILE A 19 -29.33 -12.72 -11.62
N HIS A 20 -30.64 -12.57 -11.39
CA HIS A 20 -31.57 -13.68 -11.36
C HIS A 20 -31.67 -14.43 -12.71
N LEU A 21 -31.69 -13.72 -13.85
CA LEU A 21 -31.70 -14.34 -15.18
C LEU A 21 -30.39 -15.09 -15.50
N LYS A 22 -29.25 -14.59 -15.01
CA LYS A 22 -27.97 -15.31 -15.11
C LYS A 22 -27.98 -16.62 -14.32
N LEU A 23 -28.65 -16.66 -13.16
CA LEU A 23 -28.82 -17.90 -12.39
C LEU A 23 -29.64 -18.94 -13.15
N HIS A 24 -30.73 -18.53 -13.83
CA HIS A 24 -31.49 -19.45 -14.68
C HIS A 24 -30.66 -20.02 -15.84
N LYS A 25 -29.81 -19.19 -16.46
CA LYS A 25 -28.87 -19.64 -17.51
C LYS A 25 -27.87 -20.68 -16.97
N ASN A 26 -27.32 -20.44 -15.78
CA ASN A 26 -26.35 -21.35 -15.18
C ASN A 26 -26.99 -22.65 -14.67
N ALA A 27 -28.28 -22.63 -14.34
CA ALA A 27 -29.07 -23.80 -13.98
C ALA A 27 -29.61 -24.59 -15.18
N GLY A 28 -29.20 -24.24 -16.42
CA GLY A 28 -29.55 -25.00 -17.62
C GLY A 28 -30.99 -24.83 -18.13
N HIS A 29 -31.72 -23.83 -17.65
CA HIS A 29 -33.05 -23.53 -18.20
C HIS A 29 -32.91 -22.95 -19.61
N ASN A 30 -33.73 -23.39 -20.58
CA ASN A 30 -33.74 -22.86 -21.93
C ASN A 30 -34.10 -21.36 -21.92
N VAL A 31 -33.15 -20.52 -22.34
CA VAL A 31 -33.22 -19.04 -22.18
C VAL A 31 -33.69 -18.31 -23.44
N GLU A 32 -34.22 -19.00 -24.45
CA GLU A 32 -34.57 -18.39 -25.75
C GLU A 32 -36.05 -18.55 -26.13
N PRO A 33 -36.67 -17.53 -26.76
CA PRO A 33 -36.35 -16.09 -26.74
C PRO A 33 -37.09 -15.34 -25.62
N ALA A 34 -36.39 -14.43 -24.94
CA ALA A 34 -36.96 -13.63 -23.83
C ALA A 34 -38.07 -12.69 -24.34
N THR A 35 -39.18 -12.59 -23.62
CA THR A 35 -40.32 -11.73 -23.97
C THR A 35 -40.51 -10.61 -22.96
N CYS A 36 -40.84 -9.40 -23.43
CA CYS A 36 -41.17 -8.29 -22.55
C CYS A 36 -42.63 -8.41 -22.10
N LEU A 37 -42.86 -8.42 -20.78
CA LEU A 37 -44.18 -8.57 -20.16
C LEU A 37 -44.77 -7.24 -19.68
N PHE A 38 -44.24 -6.10 -20.11
CA PHE A 38 -44.78 -4.77 -19.77
C PHE A 38 -45.93 -4.38 -20.70
N ASP A 39 -47.02 -3.87 -20.12
CA ASP A 39 -48.19 -3.40 -20.88
C ASP A 39 -47.80 -2.32 -21.91
N LYS A 40 -48.28 -2.49 -23.15
CA LYS A 40 -48.01 -1.63 -24.33
C LYS A 40 -46.58 -1.67 -24.90
N CYS A 41 -45.77 -2.69 -24.57
CA CYS A 41 -44.49 -2.90 -25.24
C CYS A 41 -44.62 -3.74 -26.52
N ASN A 42 -44.34 -3.15 -27.69
CA ASN A 42 -44.45 -3.84 -29.00
C ASN A 42 -43.24 -4.71 -29.38
N LYS A 43 -42.28 -4.94 -28.48
CA LYS A 43 -41.09 -5.79 -28.73
C LYS A 43 -41.23 -7.12 -28.01
N TYR A 44 -41.56 -8.16 -28.78
CA TYR A 44 -42.04 -9.42 -28.21
C TYR A 44 -40.96 -10.50 -28.03
N GLN A 45 -39.78 -10.41 -28.68
CA GLN A 45 -38.75 -11.45 -28.60
C GLN A 45 -37.33 -10.90 -28.66
N PHE A 46 -36.46 -11.40 -27.77
CA PHE A 46 -35.02 -11.08 -27.73
C PHE A 46 -34.19 -12.37 -27.80
N SER A 47 -33.20 -12.37 -28.70
CA SER A 47 -32.27 -13.49 -28.89
C SER A 47 -31.23 -13.63 -27.78
N SER A 48 -31.13 -12.68 -26.86
CA SER A 48 -30.25 -12.81 -25.70
C SER A 48 -30.72 -11.99 -24.50
N ILE A 49 -30.35 -12.45 -23.29
CA ILE A 49 -30.56 -11.73 -22.02
C ILE A 49 -29.96 -10.32 -22.08
N LYS A 50 -28.82 -10.14 -22.75
CA LYS A 50 -28.17 -8.83 -22.90
C LYS A 50 -29.06 -7.84 -23.66
N LEU A 51 -29.68 -8.29 -24.77
CA LEU A 51 -30.59 -7.47 -25.56
C LEU A 51 -31.88 -7.15 -24.79
N PHE A 52 -32.39 -8.12 -24.03
CA PHE A 52 -33.55 -7.94 -23.16
C PHE A 52 -33.30 -6.91 -22.04
N ILE A 53 -32.16 -7.00 -21.34
CA ILE A 53 -31.78 -6.02 -20.30
C ILE A 53 -31.58 -4.64 -20.91
N ARG A 54 -30.90 -4.56 -22.07
CA ARG A 54 -30.72 -3.28 -22.77
C ARG A 54 -32.07 -2.65 -23.10
N HIS A 55 -33.01 -3.44 -23.60
CA HIS A 55 -34.37 -2.99 -23.84
C HIS A 55 -35.02 -2.43 -22.58
N LEU A 56 -35.03 -3.17 -21.47
CA LEU A 56 -35.61 -2.71 -20.19
C LEU A 56 -34.99 -1.38 -19.73
N ASN A 57 -33.67 -1.23 -19.82
CA ASN A 57 -32.97 0.00 -19.47
C ASN A 57 -33.33 1.18 -20.39
N THR A 58 -33.60 0.92 -21.68
CA THR A 58 -33.86 1.98 -22.67
C THR A 58 -35.32 2.39 -22.82
N THR A 59 -36.27 1.49 -22.55
CA THR A 59 -37.70 1.74 -22.82
C THR A 59 -38.56 1.71 -21.57
N HIS A 60 -38.09 1.09 -20.48
CA HIS A 60 -38.88 0.92 -19.25
C HIS A 60 -38.18 1.51 -18.01
N PHE A 61 -37.03 2.16 -18.19
CA PHE A 61 -36.31 2.84 -17.12
C PHE A 61 -35.97 4.26 -17.57
N ASN A 62 -36.53 5.25 -16.89
CA ASN A 62 -36.23 6.67 -17.08
C ASN A 62 -35.61 7.17 -15.77
N GLN A 63 -34.31 7.47 -15.79
CA GLN A 63 -33.79 8.67 -15.15
C GLN A 63 -32.36 8.96 -15.64
N SER A 64 -32.28 10.06 -16.39
CA SER A 64 -31.23 11.05 -16.29
C SER A 64 -30.83 11.28 -14.82
N GLU A 65 -29.63 10.83 -14.45
CA GLU A 65 -28.63 11.50 -13.60
C GLU A 65 -27.55 10.46 -13.25
N PHE A 66 -26.28 10.85 -13.36
CA PHE A 66 -25.03 10.07 -13.36
C PHE A 66 -24.55 9.52 -14.73
N TYR A 67 -23.34 9.96 -15.09
CA TYR A 67 -22.57 9.74 -16.33
C TYR A 67 -22.83 10.72 -17.48
N LYS A 68 -22.49 11.99 -17.25
CA LYS A 68 -21.70 12.74 -18.24
C LYS A 68 -20.37 13.08 -17.58
N ASP A 69 -19.35 12.34 -17.98
CA ASP A 69 -17.96 12.77 -18.16
C ASP A 69 -17.19 11.54 -18.65
N ASN A 70 -17.23 11.35 -19.96
CA ASN A 70 -16.29 10.54 -20.72
C ASN A 70 -16.24 11.14 -22.12
N GLU A 71 -15.48 12.22 -22.27
CA GLU A 71 -14.87 12.54 -23.54
C GLU A 71 -13.35 12.53 -23.38
N SER A 72 -12.75 11.60 -24.13
CA SER A 72 -11.39 11.64 -24.69
C SER A 72 -10.22 11.86 -23.73
N PHE A 73 -9.56 10.75 -23.37
CA PHE A 73 -8.09 10.73 -23.42
C PHE A 73 -7.62 9.45 -24.11
N SER A 74 -6.85 9.67 -25.17
CA SER A 74 -6.31 8.66 -26.08
C SER A 74 -5.46 7.63 -25.34
N SER A 75 -5.86 6.37 -25.46
CA SER A 75 -5.10 5.20 -25.05
C SER A 75 -3.94 4.95 -26.02
N ASN A 76 -2.74 5.35 -25.62
CA ASN A 76 -1.51 4.67 -26.05
C ASN A 76 -0.86 4.05 -24.81
N SER A 77 -1.31 2.85 -24.44
CA SER A 77 -0.41 1.85 -23.88
C SER A 77 -0.94 0.46 -24.19
N ARG A 78 -0.17 -0.26 -25.01
CA ARG A 78 -0.27 -1.72 -25.11
C ARG A 78 0.34 -2.25 -23.81
N TYR A 79 -0.48 -2.65 -22.85
CA TYR A 79 -0.05 -3.60 -21.83
C TYR A 79 -0.53 -4.98 -22.27
N THR A 80 0.43 -5.77 -22.73
CA THR A 80 0.30 -7.21 -22.94
C THR A 80 -0.03 -7.88 -21.60
N SER A 81 -0.97 -8.80 -21.64
CA SER A 81 -1.56 -9.53 -20.52
C SER A 81 -0.66 -10.62 -19.92
N ASP A 82 0.64 -10.37 -19.77
CA ASP A 82 1.63 -11.39 -19.37
C ASP A 82 2.31 -11.16 -18.01
N ASP A 83 1.83 -10.23 -17.19
CA ASP A 83 2.32 -10.05 -15.80
C ASP A 83 1.71 -11.08 -14.83
N CYS A 84 1.87 -12.36 -15.16
CA CYS A 84 1.72 -13.46 -14.22
C CYS A 84 3.06 -13.71 -13.53
N ILE A 85 3.06 -13.44 -12.24
CA ILE A 85 4.13 -13.69 -11.29
C ILE A 85 4.51 -15.19 -11.33
N TYR A 86 5.72 -15.52 -11.81
CA TYR A 86 6.37 -16.79 -11.50
C TYR A 86 6.96 -16.69 -10.09
N LEU A 87 6.08 -16.78 -9.09
CA LEU A 87 6.50 -17.20 -7.75
C LEU A 87 6.77 -18.70 -7.85
N GLY A 88 7.84 -19.15 -7.20
CA GLY A 88 8.26 -20.54 -7.16
C GLY A 88 7.09 -21.50 -6.87
N ASN A 89 7.27 -22.73 -7.34
CA ASN A 89 6.31 -23.81 -7.40
C ASN A 89 5.34 -23.84 -6.20
N LYS A 90 4.05 -24.04 -6.51
CA LYS A 90 2.94 -24.27 -5.56
C LYS A 90 3.21 -25.33 -4.48
N GLU A 91 4.23 -26.16 -4.67
CA GLU A 91 4.53 -27.32 -3.82
C GLU A 91 5.26 -26.98 -2.51
N ASP A 92 5.85 -25.78 -2.38
CA ASP A 92 6.59 -25.40 -1.16
C ASP A 92 5.71 -24.77 -0.06
N PHE A 93 4.46 -24.40 -0.37
CA PHE A 93 3.52 -23.86 0.63
C PHE A 93 2.72 -24.94 1.38
N GLU A 94 2.76 -26.19 0.92
CA GLU A 94 1.96 -27.28 1.49
C GLU A 94 2.66 -28.05 2.63
N LYS A 95 3.91 -27.71 3.00
CA LYS A 95 4.68 -28.49 3.99
C LYS A 95 4.87 -27.87 5.37
N SER A 96 4.20 -26.76 5.69
CA SER A 96 4.09 -26.28 7.08
C SER A 96 2.73 -26.62 7.68
N SER A 97 2.34 -27.90 7.62
CA SER A 97 1.18 -28.42 8.33
C SER A 97 1.53 -28.59 9.81
N ASN A 98 1.27 -27.55 10.60
CA ASN A 98 0.99 -27.71 12.03
C ASN A 98 -0.12 -26.73 12.44
N PHE A 99 -1.18 -27.31 12.98
CA PHE A 99 -2.46 -26.72 13.38
C PHE A 99 -2.31 -25.53 14.36
N LYS A 100 -2.09 -24.30 13.86
CA LYS A 100 -2.34 -23.03 14.58
C LYS A 100 -2.80 -21.85 13.71
N ASN A 101 -2.91 -22.00 12.38
CA ASN A 101 -3.03 -20.86 11.45
C ASN A 101 -4.47 -20.52 10.98
N GLU A 102 -5.50 -20.65 11.82
CA GLU A 102 -6.85 -20.15 11.47
C GLU A 102 -6.93 -18.60 11.47
N LEU A 103 -5.89 -17.88 11.91
CA LEU A 103 -5.96 -16.43 12.15
C LEU A 103 -5.50 -15.51 10.99
N ASN A 104 -4.90 -16.01 9.90
CA ASN A 104 -4.05 -15.15 9.07
C ASN A 104 -4.44 -14.94 7.60
N GLU A 105 -5.25 -15.78 6.95
CA GLU A 105 -5.54 -15.57 5.51
C GLU A 105 -6.37 -14.31 5.23
N ASP A 106 -7.34 -14.01 6.11
CA ASP A 106 -8.20 -12.85 5.99
C ASP A 106 -7.44 -11.53 6.09
N ILE A 107 -6.50 -11.42 7.04
CA ILE A 107 -5.69 -10.21 7.18
C ILE A 107 -4.73 -10.05 6.00
N TYR A 108 -4.18 -11.14 5.46
CA TYR A 108 -3.37 -11.09 4.24
C TYR A 108 -4.18 -10.62 3.04
N TYR A 109 -5.43 -11.07 2.90
CA TYR A 109 -6.32 -10.60 1.85
C TYR A 109 -6.62 -9.10 1.99
N ILE A 110 -6.86 -8.63 3.21
CA ILE A 110 -7.08 -7.20 3.48
C ILE A 110 -5.83 -6.37 3.17
N LEU A 111 -4.65 -6.82 3.60
CA LEU A 111 -3.38 -6.17 3.28
C LEU A 111 -3.11 -6.17 1.77
N TYR A 112 -3.44 -7.26 1.08
CA TYR A 112 -3.34 -7.34 -0.37
C TYR A 112 -4.26 -6.31 -1.05
N LEU A 113 -5.50 -6.18 -0.60
CA LEU A 113 -6.42 -5.15 -1.11
C LEU A 113 -5.87 -3.74 -0.85
N LYS A 114 -5.41 -3.45 0.37
CA LYS A 114 -4.77 -2.16 0.71
C LYS A 114 -3.53 -1.86 -0.13
N SER A 115 -2.80 -2.87 -0.59
CA SER A 115 -1.65 -2.69 -1.47
C SER A 115 -2.02 -2.23 -2.89
N LYS A 116 -3.30 -2.25 -3.26
CA LYS A 116 -3.78 -1.77 -4.56
C LYS A 116 -4.03 -0.26 -4.50
N VAL A 117 -3.52 0.44 -5.51
CA VAL A 117 -3.42 1.92 -5.60
C VAL A 117 -4.74 2.67 -5.32
N ASN A 118 -5.90 2.03 -5.51
CA ASN A 118 -7.22 2.67 -5.36
C ASN A 118 -8.07 2.10 -4.22
N CYS A 119 -7.49 1.32 -3.29
CA CYS A 119 -8.25 0.76 -2.17
C CYS A 119 -8.16 1.65 -0.94
N CYS A 120 -9.04 2.65 -0.86
CA CYS A 120 -9.18 3.46 0.35
C CYS A 120 -9.91 2.70 1.47
N ASP A 121 -9.72 3.14 2.72
CA ASP A 121 -10.33 2.50 3.89
C ASP A 121 -11.87 2.45 3.81
N SER A 122 -12.53 3.45 3.20
CA SER A 122 -13.99 3.44 3.02
C SER A 122 -14.43 2.33 2.06
N LEU A 123 -13.78 2.20 0.89
CA LEU A 123 -14.06 1.12 -0.07
C LEU A 123 -13.78 -0.25 0.54
N LEU A 124 -12.68 -0.39 1.30
CA LEU A 124 -12.33 -1.64 1.96
C LEU A 124 -13.37 -2.03 3.00
N ASN A 125 -13.84 -1.08 3.80
CA ASN A 125 -14.91 -1.32 4.77
C ASN A 125 -16.23 -1.70 4.08
N ASP A 126 -16.55 -1.11 2.93
CA ASP A 126 -17.71 -1.49 2.12
C ASP A 126 -17.58 -2.92 1.57
N ILE A 127 -16.40 -3.30 1.10
CA ILE A 127 -16.11 -4.67 0.62
C ILE A 127 -16.27 -5.66 1.77
N ILE A 128 -15.64 -5.40 2.92
CA ILE A 128 -15.73 -6.24 4.12
C ILE A 128 -17.19 -6.34 4.58
N GLY A 129 -17.94 -5.23 4.55
CA GLY A 129 -19.35 -5.17 4.91
C GLY A 129 -20.23 -6.02 3.98
N LYS A 130 -20.04 -5.90 2.66
CA LYS A 130 -20.76 -6.71 1.66
C LYS A 130 -20.41 -8.19 1.78
N PHE A 131 -19.13 -8.52 1.98
CA PHE A 131 -18.69 -9.90 2.18
C PHE A 131 -19.28 -10.51 3.46
N SER A 132 -19.30 -9.74 4.55
CA SER A 132 -19.94 -10.16 5.81
C SER A 132 -21.44 -10.43 5.64
N LYS A 133 -22.14 -9.64 4.84
CA LYS A 133 -23.56 -9.86 4.50
C LYS A 133 -23.76 -11.11 3.66
N LEU A 134 -22.95 -11.29 2.61
CA LEU A 134 -23.01 -12.47 1.73
C LEU A 134 -22.71 -13.75 2.52
N ASN A 135 -21.70 -13.73 3.38
CA ASN A 135 -21.43 -14.83 4.30
C ASN A 135 -22.65 -15.10 5.18
N GLY A 136 -23.28 -14.07 5.76
CA GLY A 136 -24.53 -14.24 6.52
C GLY A 136 -25.60 -15.01 5.75
N ILE A 137 -25.87 -14.64 4.49
CA ILE A 137 -26.87 -15.31 3.64
C ILE A 137 -26.49 -16.77 3.35
N ILE A 138 -25.22 -17.03 3.03
CA ILE A 138 -24.74 -18.41 2.77
C ILE A 138 -24.89 -19.26 4.04
N LEU A 139 -24.59 -18.68 5.20
CA LEU A 139 -24.69 -19.36 6.49
C LEU A 139 -26.13 -19.69 6.85
N ASP A 140 -27.06 -18.77 6.62
CA ASP A 140 -28.49 -19.01 6.81
C ASP A 140 -28.98 -20.15 5.89
N PHE A 141 -28.53 -20.16 4.63
CA PHE A 141 -28.86 -21.23 3.69
C PHE A 141 -28.27 -22.60 4.09
N ILE A 142 -27.02 -22.64 4.55
CA ILE A 142 -26.39 -23.87 5.06
C ILE A 142 -27.14 -24.36 6.30
N PHE A 143 -27.51 -23.44 7.20
CA PHE A 143 -28.28 -23.76 8.39
C PHE A 143 -29.62 -24.41 8.03
N ASP A 144 -30.37 -23.80 7.10
CA ASP A 144 -31.63 -24.35 6.61
C ASP A 144 -31.45 -25.75 6.01
N LEU A 145 -30.39 -25.99 5.22
CA LEU A 145 -30.09 -27.30 4.64
C LEU A 145 -29.73 -28.37 5.68
N ILE A 146 -29.01 -28.00 6.75
CA ILE A 146 -28.60 -28.93 7.82
C ILE A 146 -29.81 -29.29 8.69
N VAL A 147 -30.61 -28.30 9.09
CA VAL A 147 -31.83 -28.52 9.89
C VAL A 147 -32.83 -29.42 9.15
N LEU A 148 -32.89 -29.32 7.81
CA LEU A 148 -33.72 -30.18 6.98
C LEU A 148 -33.20 -31.63 6.89
N LYS A 149 -31.93 -31.91 7.20
CA LYS A 149 -31.31 -33.23 7.03
C LYS A 149 -30.98 -33.97 8.32
N ASP A 150 -30.69 -33.28 9.43
CA ASP A 150 -30.31 -33.94 10.68
C ASP A 150 -30.72 -33.10 11.90
N GLN A 151 -31.62 -33.65 12.74
CA GLN A 151 -32.15 -32.96 13.93
C GLN A 151 -31.24 -33.06 15.16
N THR A 152 -30.13 -33.78 15.06
CA THR A 152 -29.23 -34.11 16.18
C THR A 152 -28.08 -33.12 16.37
N ILE A 153 -27.85 -32.21 15.42
CA ILE A 153 -26.71 -31.29 15.48
C ILE A 153 -27.05 -30.04 16.30
N ASP A 154 -26.28 -29.84 17.37
CA ASP A 154 -26.42 -28.69 18.27
C ASP A 154 -26.19 -27.34 17.55
N LYS A 155 -27.16 -26.44 17.73
CA LYS A 155 -27.22 -25.10 17.15
C LYS A 155 -26.08 -24.21 17.65
N GLU A 156 -25.59 -24.44 18.87
CA GLU A 156 -24.46 -23.71 19.46
C GLU A 156 -23.15 -24.06 18.74
N SER A 157 -22.93 -25.35 18.49
CA SER A 157 -21.75 -25.91 17.85
C SER A 157 -21.59 -25.44 16.40
N ILE A 158 -22.69 -25.39 15.65
CA ILE A 158 -22.71 -24.85 14.27
C ILE A 158 -22.38 -23.35 14.27
N LYS A 159 -23.01 -22.54 15.15
CA LYS A 159 -22.70 -21.10 15.26
C LYS A 159 -21.22 -20.85 15.57
N LYS A 160 -20.61 -21.69 16.40
CA LYS A 160 -19.20 -21.58 16.79
C LYS A 160 -18.27 -21.86 15.61
N LEU A 161 -18.53 -22.91 14.83
CA LEU A 161 -17.76 -23.22 13.60
C LEU A 161 -17.91 -22.10 12.56
N ILE A 162 -19.13 -21.59 12.40
CA ILE A 162 -19.50 -20.54 11.44
C ILE A 162 -18.89 -19.18 11.81
N SER A 163 -18.79 -18.85 13.10
CA SER A 163 -18.19 -17.60 13.56
C SER A 163 -16.73 -17.42 13.11
N LYS A 164 -16.05 -18.51 12.74
CA LYS A 164 -14.68 -18.50 12.21
C LYS A 164 -14.57 -18.01 10.76
N ILE A 165 -15.67 -18.03 9.98
CA ILE A 165 -15.67 -17.66 8.54
C ILE A 165 -15.99 -16.17 8.33
N CYS A 166 -16.13 -15.39 9.42
CA CYS A 166 -16.66 -14.03 9.34
C CYS A 166 -15.58 -12.96 9.47
N LEU A 167 -15.43 -12.11 8.44
CA LEU A 167 -14.53 -10.94 8.43
C LEU A 167 -14.91 -9.82 9.43
N LYS A 168 -15.88 -10.05 10.34
CA LYS A 168 -16.34 -9.06 11.33
C LYS A 168 -15.21 -8.52 12.21
N ASN A 169 -14.16 -9.31 12.41
CA ASN A 169 -13.00 -8.90 13.21
C ASN A 169 -12.12 -7.84 12.52
N TYR A 170 -12.31 -7.58 11.23
CA TYR A 170 -11.43 -6.68 10.45
C TYR A 170 -12.07 -5.38 9.97
N GLN A 171 -13.25 -5.01 10.49
CA GLN A 171 -14.04 -3.88 10.00
C GLN A 171 -13.43 -2.48 10.23
N THR A 172 -12.35 -2.38 11.00
CA THR A 172 -11.74 -1.08 11.35
C THR A 172 -10.24 -1.18 11.25
N SER A 173 -9.60 -0.09 10.83
CA SER A 173 -8.13 0.02 10.78
C SER A 173 -7.49 -0.27 12.14
N TYR A 174 -8.14 0.09 13.26
CA TYR A 174 -7.68 -0.25 14.60
C TYR A 174 -7.61 -1.77 14.85
N LYS A 175 -8.69 -2.51 14.57
CA LYS A 175 -8.71 -3.97 14.75
C LYS A 175 -7.74 -4.67 13.80
N GLN A 176 -7.62 -4.20 12.56
CA GLN A 176 -6.64 -4.69 11.60
C GLN A 176 -5.21 -4.51 12.13
N LEU A 177 -4.86 -3.30 12.59
CA LEU A 177 -3.54 -3.00 13.15
C LEU A 177 -3.26 -3.81 14.43
N LYS A 178 -4.26 -4.03 15.27
CA LYS A 178 -4.11 -4.87 16.47
C LYS A 178 -3.64 -6.29 16.10
N ILE A 179 -4.25 -6.89 15.08
CA ILE A 179 -3.89 -8.24 14.62
C ILE A 179 -2.52 -8.22 13.92
N ILE A 180 -2.24 -7.20 13.10
CA ILE A 180 -0.94 -7.06 12.46
C ILE A 180 0.19 -6.95 13.50
N ARG A 181 -0.03 -6.26 14.61
CA ARG A 181 0.91 -6.16 15.74
C ARG A 181 1.15 -7.47 16.47
N GLU A 182 0.21 -8.42 16.40
CA GLU A 182 0.40 -9.76 16.94
C GLU A 182 1.32 -10.61 16.05
N ASN A 183 1.58 -10.18 14.80
CA ASN A 183 2.52 -10.85 13.91
C ASN A 183 3.97 -10.55 14.32
N GLU A 184 4.75 -11.60 14.56
CA GLU A 184 6.16 -11.51 14.96
C GLU A 184 7.09 -10.84 13.94
N HIS A 185 6.68 -10.80 12.66
CA HIS A 185 7.42 -10.16 11.58
C HIS A 185 6.98 -8.71 11.36
N PHE A 186 5.97 -8.22 12.06
CA PHE A 186 5.61 -6.80 11.98
C PHE A 186 6.59 -5.96 12.80
N VAL A 187 7.16 -4.94 12.17
CA VAL A 187 8.08 -4.01 12.82
C VAL A 187 7.35 -2.71 13.12
N GLU A 188 7.08 -2.48 14.40
CA GLU A 188 6.39 -1.28 14.87
C GLU A 188 7.31 -0.06 14.88
N SER A 189 6.76 1.10 14.55
CA SER A 189 7.48 2.37 14.66
C SER A 189 7.63 2.79 16.12
N LYS A 190 8.74 3.46 16.41
CA LYS A 190 9.05 4.05 17.70
C LYS A 190 8.98 5.57 17.56
N THR A 191 8.14 6.21 18.36
CA THR A 191 8.07 7.67 18.45
C THR A 191 9.31 8.20 19.17
N VAL A 192 10.07 9.08 18.50
CA VAL A 192 11.24 9.76 19.07
C VAL A 192 10.87 11.20 19.36
N ASN A 193 10.91 11.57 20.65
CA ASN A 193 10.62 12.93 21.09
C ASN A 193 11.77 13.88 20.73
N LEU A 194 11.44 15.00 20.08
CA LEU A 194 12.36 16.09 19.76
C LEU A 194 12.23 17.24 20.76
N GLY A 195 11.00 17.59 21.13
CA GLY A 195 10.73 18.68 22.04
C GLY A 195 9.25 19.00 22.17
N GLN A 196 8.95 20.27 22.45
CA GLN A 196 7.59 20.76 22.62
C GLN A 196 7.46 22.16 22.03
N ARG A 197 6.29 22.44 21.45
CA ARG A 197 5.86 23.78 21.04
C ARG A 197 4.56 24.15 21.71
N VAL A 198 4.37 25.45 21.90
CA VAL A 198 3.11 25.98 22.41
C VAL A 198 2.26 26.40 21.23
N GLU A 199 1.07 25.82 21.13
CA GLU A 199 0.06 26.20 20.15
C GLU A 199 -1.15 26.80 20.87
N THR A 200 -1.72 27.84 20.28
CA THR A 200 -3.02 28.36 20.70
C THR A 200 -4.09 27.58 19.95
N VAL A 201 -4.87 26.79 20.68
CA VAL A 201 -5.93 25.94 20.11
C VAL A 201 -7.29 26.47 20.56
N SER A 202 -8.23 26.60 19.64
CA SER A 202 -9.63 26.86 19.98
C SER A 202 -10.27 25.57 20.47
N LYS A 203 -10.66 25.53 21.75
CA LYS A 203 -11.49 24.46 22.31
C LYS A 203 -12.75 25.09 22.87
N GLU A 204 -13.91 24.64 22.39
CA GLU A 204 -15.21 25.12 22.87
C GLU A 204 -15.35 26.66 22.79
N GLY A 205 -14.80 27.26 21.73
CA GLY A 205 -14.86 28.71 21.51
C GLY A 205 -13.90 29.55 22.36
N THR A 206 -13.13 28.94 23.28
CA THR A 206 -12.06 29.62 24.02
C THR A 206 -10.68 29.27 23.46
N LEU A 207 -9.83 30.29 23.31
CA LEU A 207 -8.43 30.11 22.94
C LEU A 207 -7.65 29.62 24.17
N LYS A 208 -7.06 28.43 24.08
CA LYS A 208 -6.22 27.85 25.13
C LYS A 208 -4.83 27.59 24.58
N MET A 209 -3.81 27.94 25.37
CA MET A 209 -2.44 27.56 25.06
C MET A 209 -2.21 26.11 25.48
N VAL A 210 -1.75 25.28 24.54
CA VAL A 210 -1.52 23.86 24.75
C VAL A 210 -0.09 23.52 24.34
N PHE A 211 0.59 22.74 25.18
CA PHE A 211 1.88 22.15 24.83
C PHE A 211 1.65 20.95 23.92
N LYS A 212 2.21 21.02 22.71
CA LYS A 212 2.20 19.94 21.73
C LYS A 212 3.60 19.37 21.61
N LYS A 213 3.72 18.04 21.75
CA LYS A 213 4.98 17.35 21.58
C LYS A 213 5.39 17.37 20.11
N GLU A 214 6.65 17.67 19.86
CA GLU A 214 7.31 17.55 18.56
C GLU A 214 8.09 16.25 18.56
N SER A 215 7.87 15.41 17.55
CA SER A 215 8.41 14.06 17.49
C SER A 215 8.46 13.58 16.05
N PHE A 216 9.29 12.57 15.79
CA PHE A 216 9.26 11.82 14.55
C PHE A 216 9.04 10.33 14.81
N GLU A 217 8.53 9.63 13.81
CA GLU A 217 8.39 8.18 13.84
C GLU A 217 9.63 7.53 13.22
N TYR A 218 10.15 6.50 13.87
CA TYR A 218 11.31 5.73 13.41
C TYR A 218 11.02 4.24 13.39
N ILE A 219 11.31 3.59 12.26
CA ILE A 219 11.24 2.14 12.07
C ILE A 219 12.69 1.65 12.03
N SER A 220 13.06 0.77 12.96
CA SER A 220 14.45 0.29 13.09
C SER A 220 14.87 -0.49 11.86
N ILE A 221 16.06 -0.17 11.34
CA ILE A 221 16.68 -0.92 10.24
C ILE A 221 16.96 -2.34 10.73
N LEU A 222 17.53 -2.47 11.92
CA LEU A 222 17.90 -3.76 12.48
C LEU A 222 16.68 -4.67 12.63
N ASP A 223 15.58 -4.16 13.19
CA ASP A 223 14.35 -4.94 13.37
C ASP A 223 13.69 -5.27 12.02
N SER A 224 13.70 -4.33 11.07
CA SER A 224 13.21 -4.54 9.70
C SER A 224 13.98 -5.64 8.97
N LEU A 225 15.30 -5.65 9.10
CA LEU A 225 16.14 -6.67 8.49
C LEU A 225 15.99 -8.03 9.18
N ARG A 226 15.87 -8.06 10.51
CA ARG A 226 15.56 -9.31 11.24
C ARG A 226 14.26 -9.93 10.75
N SER A 227 13.22 -9.12 10.58
CA SER A 227 11.95 -9.57 10.03
C SER A 227 12.09 -10.08 8.59
N LEU A 228 12.70 -9.30 7.70
CA LEU A 228 12.86 -9.65 6.28
C LEU A 228 13.71 -10.91 6.07
N LEU A 229 14.86 -10.96 6.73
CA LEU A 229 15.82 -12.07 6.61
C LEU A 229 15.36 -13.30 7.38
N HIS A 230 14.27 -13.27 8.14
CA HIS A 230 13.67 -14.50 8.67
C HIS A 230 13.21 -15.42 7.52
N ASN A 231 12.87 -14.85 6.36
CA ASN A 231 12.49 -15.61 5.18
C ASN A 231 13.73 -16.19 4.47
N LYS A 232 13.85 -17.51 4.48
CA LYS A 232 14.98 -18.23 3.87
C LYS A 232 15.15 -17.96 2.37
N ALA A 233 14.06 -17.79 1.61
CA ALA A 233 14.15 -17.46 0.19
C ALA A 233 14.81 -16.09 -0.06
N ILE A 234 14.61 -15.12 0.85
CA ILE A 234 15.31 -13.82 0.79
C ILE A 234 16.78 -14.00 1.14
N GLN A 235 17.11 -14.81 2.14
CA GLN A 235 18.50 -15.13 2.46
C GLN A 235 19.22 -15.76 1.26
N ASP A 236 18.58 -16.74 0.61
CA ASP A 236 19.13 -17.44 -0.54
C ASP A 236 19.33 -16.46 -1.71
N CYS A 237 18.37 -15.58 -1.99
CA CYS A 237 18.53 -14.52 -3.00
C CYS A 237 19.77 -13.64 -2.74
N ILE A 238 19.98 -13.24 -1.48
CA ILE A 238 21.11 -12.37 -1.10
C ILE A 238 22.44 -13.13 -1.22
N LYS A 239 22.47 -14.42 -0.92
CA LYS A 239 23.67 -15.27 -1.01
C LYS A 239 24.04 -15.63 -2.45
N GLU A 240 23.03 -15.88 -3.29
CA GLU A 240 23.20 -16.23 -4.70
C GLU A 240 23.70 -15.05 -5.53
N GLU A 241 23.35 -13.81 -5.16
CA GLU A 241 23.79 -12.62 -5.87
C GLU A 241 25.26 -12.26 -5.55
N LYS A 242 26.19 -13.10 -6.01
CA LYS A 242 27.63 -12.78 -6.10
C LYS A 242 27.86 -11.73 -7.20
N ARG A 243 27.56 -10.46 -6.91
CA ARG A 243 28.05 -9.38 -7.80
C ARG A 243 29.57 -9.33 -7.69
N GLU A 244 30.27 -9.40 -8.83
CA GLU A 244 31.74 -9.26 -8.95
C GLU A 244 32.29 -7.88 -8.54
N VAL A 245 31.47 -7.03 -7.93
CA VAL A 245 31.94 -5.82 -7.24
C VAL A 245 31.67 -6.07 -5.76
N ALA A 246 32.71 -6.54 -5.08
CA ALA A 246 32.71 -6.69 -3.63
C ALA A 246 32.41 -5.33 -2.99
N PHE A 247 31.15 -5.04 -2.65
CA PHE A 247 30.75 -4.07 -1.62
C PHE A 247 29.23 -4.15 -1.45
N ASN A 248 28.77 -4.52 -0.25
CA ASN A 248 27.36 -4.61 0.09
C ASN A 248 26.73 -3.21 0.09
N PRO A 249 25.66 -2.95 -0.67
CA PRO A 249 25.20 -1.60 -0.77
C PRO A 249 23.71 -1.42 -0.40
N TRP A 250 23.40 -0.55 0.57
CA TRP A 250 22.05 -0.06 0.86
C TRP A 250 21.77 1.26 0.13
N HIS A 251 20.55 1.47 -0.34
CA HIS A 251 20.07 2.79 -0.79
C HIS A 251 19.26 3.46 0.31
N ILE A 252 19.55 4.72 0.64
CA ILE A 252 18.63 5.57 1.43
C ILE A 252 18.02 6.59 0.49
N ASN A 253 16.68 6.61 0.38
CA ASN A 253 15.96 7.62 -0.39
C ASN A 253 15.36 8.65 0.58
N TYR A 254 15.62 9.93 0.36
CA TYR A 254 14.88 11.00 1.03
C TYR A 254 13.92 11.68 0.06
N SER A 255 12.68 11.86 0.49
CA SER A 255 11.66 12.57 -0.24
C SER A 255 10.96 13.55 0.68
N ASN A 256 10.85 14.80 0.21
CA ASN A 256 10.08 15.85 0.83
C ASN A 256 8.82 16.08 -0.01
N ASN A 257 7.94 15.08 -0.07
CA ASN A 257 6.73 15.14 -0.88
C ASN A 257 5.60 15.89 -0.14
N GLY A 258 5.15 16.98 -0.74
CA GLY A 258 3.92 17.67 -0.40
C GLY A 258 3.50 18.59 -1.55
N ASP A 259 2.47 18.20 -2.30
CA ASP A 259 1.86 19.04 -3.32
C ASP A 259 1.29 20.30 -2.69
N SER A 260 1.59 21.46 -3.30
CA SER A 260 0.92 22.75 -3.15
C SER A 260 0.49 23.19 -1.74
N ALA A 261 1.20 24.16 -1.16
CA ALA A 261 0.67 25.10 -0.16
C ALA A 261 0.02 24.52 1.12
N GLY A 262 0.28 23.27 1.50
CA GLY A 262 -0.18 22.70 2.77
C GLY A 262 0.73 23.04 3.96
N VAL A 263 0.13 23.33 5.12
CA VAL A 263 0.80 23.55 6.42
C VAL A 263 1.54 22.30 6.93
N TYR A 264 1.22 21.11 6.39
CA TYR A 264 1.71 19.82 6.86
C TYR A 264 2.63 19.14 5.83
N LYS A 265 3.79 19.73 5.55
CA LYS A 265 4.82 19.05 4.75
C LYS A 265 5.51 17.97 5.58
N LEU A 266 5.75 16.81 4.97
CA LEU A 266 6.43 15.67 5.60
C LEU A 266 7.78 15.42 4.92
N GLY A 267 8.81 15.19 5.72
CA GLY A 267 10.04 14.56 5.27
C GLY A 267 10.02 13.08 5.58
N MET A 268 10.29 12.27 4.55
CA MET A 268 10.28 10.82 4.64
C MET A 268 11.62 10.25 4.19
N PHE A 269 12.15 9.31 4.97
CA PHE A 269 13.36 8.56 4.65
C PHE A 269 13.00 7.10 4.43
N PHE A 270 13.57 6.51 3.40
CA PHE A 270 13.33 5.11 3.03
C PHE A 270 14.64 4.38 2.83
N PHE A 271 14.62 3.05 2.86
CA PHE A 271 15.73 2.22 2.43
C PHE A 271 15.32 1.12 1.45
N THR A 272 16.28 0.66 0.66
CA THR A 272 16.12 -0.48 -0.26
C THR A 272 17.35 -1.39 -0.20
N LEU A 273 17.08 -2.71 -0.21
CA LEU A 273 18.07 -3.78 -0.37
C LEU A 273 18.47 -3.92 -1.85
N ILE A 274 19.73 -3.65 -2.18
CA ILE A 274 20.22 -3.71 -3.57
C ILE A 274 20.62 -5.12 -3.99
N ASN A 275 20.95 -5.99 -3.03
CA ASN A 275 21.28 -7.40 -3.23
C ASN A 275 20.04 -8.28 -3.47
N LEU A 276 18.96 -7.67 -3.95
CA LEU A 276 17.80 -8.36 -4.48
C LEU A 276 17.80 -8.17 -6.00
N THR A 277 17.48 -9.24 -6.75
CA THR A 277 17.57 -9.28 -8.21
C THR A 277 16.94 -8.07 -8.93
N ARG A 278 17.59 -7.52 -9.97
CA ARG A 278 17.21 -6.23 -10.64
C ARG A 278 15.75 -6.10 -11.09
N LYS A 279 15.09 -7.20 -11.48
CA LYS A 279 13.63 -7.21 -11.80
C LYS A 279 12.76 -6.72 -10.63
N ASN A 280 13.35 -6.59 -9.45
CA ASN A 280 12.68 -6.31 -8.21
C ASN A 280 13.02 -4.96 -7.56
N ILE A 281 14.04 -4.23 -8.01
CA ILE A 281 14.54 -3.05 -7.27
C ILE A 281 13.62 -1.82 -7.46
N SER A 282 12.94 -1.71 -8.60
CA SER A 282 12.06 -0.57 -8.93
C SER A 282 10.60 -0.73 -8.49
N ASN A 283 10.29 -1.75 -7.67
CA ASN A 283 8.93 -1.98 -7.18
C ASN A 283 8.72 -1.29 -5.84
N LEU A 284 7.67 -0.47 -5.70
CA LEU A 284 7.29 0.21 -4.44
C LEU A 284 7.22 -0.76 -3.25
N LYS A 285 6.91 -2.04 -3.50
CA LYS A 285 6.89 -3.11 -2.49
C LYS A 285 8.23 -3.40 -1.80
N LYS A 286 9.34 -2.83 -2.29
CA LYS A 286 10.72 -3.07 -1.81
C LYS A 286 11.42 -1.78 -1.36
N ILE A 287 10.65 -0.70 -1.22
CA ILE A 287 11.08 0.56 -0.59
C ILE A 287 10.47 0.57 0.81
N PHE A 288 11.33 0.48 1.82
CA PHE A 288 10.92 0.38 3.22
C PHE A 288 11.04 1.74 3.90
N LEU A 289 10.01 2.16 4.62
CA LEU A 289 10.04 3.40 5.38
C LEU A 289 10.99 3.28 6.57
N LEU A 290 11.85 4.27 6.77
CA LEU A 290 12.71 4.43 7.95
C LEU A 290 12.12 5.44 8.93
N THR A 291 11.74 6.61 8.42
CA THR A 291 11.23 7.69 9.25
C THR A 291 10.26 8.56 8.49
N SER A 292 9.27 9.08 9.24
CA SER A 292 8.44 10.21 8.85
C SER A 292 8.49 11.30 9.91
N CYS A 293 8.66 12.54 9.48
CA CYS A 293 8.74 13.72 10.35
C CYS A 293 8.11 14.94 9.65
N PHE A 294 7.68 15.95 10.42
CA PHE A 294 7.24 17.20 9.82
C PHE A 294 8.42 17.98 9.28
N SER A 295 8.30 18.57 8.09
CA SER A 295 9.38 19.37 7.51
C SER A 295 9.71 20.62 8.34
N GLU A 296 8.77 21.09 9.18
CA GLU A 296 9.04 22.14 10.18
C GLU A 296 10.00 21.67 11.27
N ASP A 297 9.83 20.44 11.75
CA ASP A 297 10.69 19.86 12.79
C ASP A 297 12.10 19.63 12.24
N ILE A 298 12.24 19.25 10.96
CA ILE A 298 13.56 19.17 10.29
C ILE A 298 14.26 20.54 10.28
N LYS A 299 13.52 21.62 10.01
CA LYS A 299 14.09 22.98 10.00
C LYS A 299 14.50 23.44 11.41
N LYS A 300 13.71 23.08 12.43
CA LYS A 300 13.94 23.50 13.82
C LYS A 300 15.07 22.70 14.50
N TYR A 301 15.08 21.39 14.34
CA TYR A 301 15.99 20.48 15.04
C TYR A 301 17.18 20.04 14.20
N HIS A 302 17.22 20.43 12.93
CA HIS A 302 18.17 19.96 11.92
C HIS A 302 18.04 18.47 11.59
N MET A 303 18.32 18.14 10.34
CA MET A 303 18.22 16.77 9.83
C MET A 303 19.15 15.78 10.56
N ASN A 304 20.28 16.26 11.09
CA ASN A 304 21.25 15.45 11.83
C ASN A 304 20.64 14.74 13.05
N VAL A 305 19.69 15.38 13.76
CA VAL A 305 19.06 14.77 14.94
C VAL A 305 18.23 13.55 14.54
N ILE A 306 17.56 13.62 13.39
CA ILE A 306 16.73 12.55 12.84
C ILE A 306 17.63 11.44 12.28
N LEU A 307 18.61 11.80 11.45
CA LEU A 307 19.54 10.86 10.82
C LEU A 307 20.40 10.11 11.84
N ARG A 308 20.64 10.66 13.04
CA ARG A 308 21.43 10.00 14.07
C ARG A 308 20.92 8.60 14.39
N LYS A 309 19.59 8.41 14.49
CA LYS A 309 19.00 7.09 14.74
C LYS A 309 19.28 6.10 13.60
N ILE A 310 19.19 6.57 12.36
CA ILE A 310 19.51 5.78 11.18
C ILE A 310 21.00 5.39 11.17
N VAL A 311 21.89 6.34 11.44
CA VAL A 311 23.34 6.12 11.47
C VAL A 311 23.75 5.18 12.59
N ASP A 312 23.14 5.28 13.77
CA ASP A 312 23.43 4.39 14.90
C ASP A 312 23.07 2.93 14.54
N ASP A 313 21.91 2.68 13.91
CA ASP A 313 21.54 1.35 13.42
C ASP A 313 22.50 0.85 12.31
N ILE A 314 22.92 1.71 11.39
CA ILE A 314 23.87 1.37 10.33
C ILE A 314 25.23 0.97 10.92
N LYS A 315 25.73 1.70 11.93
CA LYS A 315 27.01 1.36 12.59
C LYS A 315 26.97 -0.02 13.23
N ILE A 316 25.87 -0.37 13.88
CA ILE A 316 25.68 -1.71 14.44
C ILE A 316 25.71 -2.74 13.30
N LEU A 317 25.02 -2.48 12.19
CA LEU A 317 24.99 -3.37 11.03
C LEU A 317 26.36 -3.54 10.33
N GLU A 318 27.19 -2.50 10.34
CA GLU A 318 28.54 -2.50 9.76
C GLU A 318 29.58 -3.18 10.66
N ILE A 319 29.51 -2.97 11.98
CA ILE A 319 30.51 -3.42 12.95
C ILE A 319 30.14 -4.78 13.57
N ASP A 320 28.94 -4.87 14.14
CA ASP A 320 28.50 -6.03 14.92
C ASP A 320 27.68 -7.02 14.07
N GLY A 321 27.01 -6.51 13.04
CA GLY A 321 26.07 -7.26 12.21
C GLY A 321 24.79 -7.66 12.94
N ILE A 322 23.92 -8.41 12.25
CA ILE A 322 22.69 -8.98 12.80
C ILE A 322 22.72 -10.51 12.66
N THR A 323 22.49 -11.23 13.75
CA THR A 323 22.48 -12.70 13.74
C THR A 323 21.06 -13.25 13.65
N ILE A 324 20.82 -14.11 12.67
CA ILE A 324 19.52 -14.71 12.35
C ILE A 324 19.76 -16.16 11.97
N ASN A 325 19.07 -17.11 12.62
CA ASN A 325 19.20 -18.55 12.34
C ASN A 325 20.67 -19.05 12.36
N ASN A 326 21.47 -18.58 13.32
CA ASN A 326 22.91 -18.85 13.47
C ASN A 326 23.82 -18.32 12.35
N GLU A 327 23.31 -17.47 11.47
CA GLU A 327 24.11 -16.75 10.48
C GLU A 327 24.14 -15.26 10.81
N THR A 328 25.32 -14.65 10.69
CA THR A 328 25.50 -13.21 10.92
C THR A 328 25.58 -12.47 9.60
N PHE A 329 24.70 -11.48 9.43
CA PHE A 329 24.63 -10.62 8.25
C PHE A 329 25.18 -9.24 8.58
N TYR A 330 26.08 -8.77 7.73
CA TYR A 330 26.64 -7.41 7.78
C TYR A 330 26.17 -6.62 6.57
N GLY A 331 26.14 -5.30 6.69
CA GLY A 331 25.81 -4.45 5.56
C GLY A 331 26.26 -3.02 5.75
N SER A 332 26.49 -2.32 4.63
CA SER A 332 26.99 -0.93 4.58
C SER A 332 26.22 -0.12 3.56
N VAL A 333 26.10 1.19 3.78
CA VAL A 333 25.37 2.07 2.84
C VAL A 333 26.17 2.22 1.54
N LEU A 334 25.50 2.08 0.39
CA LEU A 334 26.11 2.36 -0.92
C LEU A 334 26.03 3.82 -1.28
N GLN A 335 24.81 4.33 -1.16
CA GLN A 335 24.38 5.49 -1.90
C GLN A 335 23.17 6.06 -1.20
N VAL A 336 23.25 7.36 -0.99
CA VAL A 336 22.14 8.17 -0.55
C VAL A 336 21.59 8.88 -1.79
N CYS A 337 20.28 8.78 -1.99
CA CYS A 337 19.55 9.36 -3.09
C CYS A 337 18.48 10.30 -2.53
N ALA A 338 18.28 11.44 -3.17
CA ALA A 338 17.14 12.30 -2.93
C ALA A 338 16.91 13.17 -4.17
N ASP A 339 15.81 13.91 -4.19
CA ASP A 339 15.67 15.02 -5.13
C ASP A 339 16.73 16.10 -4.86
N ASN A 340 16.89 17.05 -5.78
CA ASN A 340 17.92 18.10 -5.66
C ASN A 340 17.82 18.85 -4.33
N LEU A 341 16.60 19.22 -3.93
CA LEU A 341 16.37 19.94 -2.69
C LEU A 341 16.75 19.09 -1.48
N GLY A 342 16.38 17.81 -1.50
CA GLY A 342 16.68 16.87 -0.45
C GLY A 342 18.17 16.55 -0.30
N LEU A 343 18.90 16.40 -1.41
CA LEU A 343 20.35 16.24 -1.36
C LEU A 343 21.02 17.51 -0.79
N HIS A 344 20.53 18.69 -1.18
CA HIS A 344 21.03 19.94 -0.60
C HIS A 344 20.77 19.98 0.92
N GLN A 345 19.60 19.56 1.39
CA GLN A 345 19.30 19.47 2.83
C GLN A 345 20.21 18.47 3.56
N ILE A 346 20.43 17.28 2.99
CA ILE A 346 21.29 16.24 3.58
C ILE A 346 22.74 16.72 3.69
N PHE A 347 23.25 17.40 2.67
CA PHE A 347 24.63 17.90 2.65
C PHE A 347 24.79 19.28 3.31
N ASN A 348 23.76 19.79 3.97
CA ASN A 348 23.73 21.13 4.57
C ASN A 348 24.13 22.25 3.57
N LEU A 349 23.70 22.11 2.32
CA LEU A 349 23.88 23.09 1.24
C LEU A 349 22.65 24.02 1.16
N LYS A 350 22.86 25.21 0.60
CA LYS A 350 21.77 26.17 0.37
C LYS A 350 20.72 25.54 -0.56
N CYS A 351 19.50 25.47 -0.04
CA CYS A 351 18.34 24.83 -0.65
C CYS A 351 17.61 25.78 -1.63
N ASN A 352 18.36 26.46 -2.49
CA ASN A 352 17.83 27.36 -3.51
C ASN A 352 18.72 27.38 -4.76
N PHE A 353 18.13 27.71 -5.90
CA PHE A 353 18.85 27.86 -7.18
C PHE A 353 19.63 29.18 -7.28
N LEU A 354 19.63 29.99 -6.22
CA LEU A 354 20.28 31.31 -6.16
C LEU A 354 21.56 31.29 -5.31
N GLY A 355 21.96 30.12 -4.78
CA GLY A 355 23.22 29.97 -4.07
C GLY A 355 24.43 30.04 -5.01
N GLU A 356 25.60 30.38 -4.45
CA GLU A 356 26.87 30.37 -5.20
C GLU A 356 27.24 28.98 -5.71
N ASN A 357 26.89 27.92 -4.97
CA ASN A 357 27.06 26.53 -5.38
C ASN A 357 25.69 25.90 -5.61
N ILE A 358 25.36 25.67 -6.88
CA ILE A 358 24.06 25.12 -7.31
C ILE A 358 24.10 23.59 -7.48
N CYS A 359 25.30 23.02 -7.60
CA CYS A 359 25.50 21.58 -7.71
C CYS A 359 26.04 21.01 -6.40
N HIS A 360 25.58 19.81 -6.03
CA HIS A 360 26.05 19.07 -4.86
C HIS A 360 27.22 18.12 -5.19
N LEU A 361 27.56 17.96 -6.48
CA LEU A 361 28.64 17.07 -6.95
C LEU A 361 29.90 17.83 -7.39
N CYS A 362 29.74 19.03 -7.96
CA CYS A 362 30.84 19.82 -8.51
C CYS A 362 30.76 21.28 -8.08
N ASP A 363 31.83 22.04 -8.31
CA ASP A 363 31.98 23.46 -7.97
C ASP A 363 31.26 24.40 -8.95
N ALA A 364 30.22 23.91 -9.64
CA ALA A 364 29.43 24.70 -10.56
C ALA A 364 28.69 25.82 -9.82
N SER A 365 28.96 27.05 -10.27
CA SER A 365 28.26 28.26 -9.84
C SER A 365 27.30 28.75 -10.90
N SER A 366 26.30 29.53 -10.47
CA SER A 366 25.30 30.16 -11.34
C SER A 366 25.91 31.02 -12.45
N GLU A 367 27.12 31.53 -12.26
CA GLU A 367 27.87 32.29 -13.27
C GLU A 367 28.59 31.36 -14.24
N LYS A 368 29.32 30.34 -13.73
CA LYS A 368 30.10 29.41 -14.54
C LYS A 368 29.20 28.63 -15.52
N ILE A 369 28.02 28.20 -15.08
CA ILE A 369 27.10 27.42 -15.91
C ILE A 369 26.48 28.20 -17.07
N GLN A 370 26.58 29.53 -17.08
CA GLN A 370 26.10 30.34 -18.21
C GLN A 370 27.02 30.20 -19.43
N TYR A 371 28.28 29.83 -19.22
CA TYR A 371 29.32 29.80 -20.26
C TYR A 371 30.03 28.45 -20.39
N LEU A 372 29.98 27.59 -19.36
CA LEU A 372 30.59 26.27 -19.34
C LEU A 372 29.50 25.19 -19.33
N PHE A 373 29.55 24.29 -20.32
CA PHE A 373 28.51 23.27 -20.54
C PHE A 373 29.00 21.82 -20.38
N ASN A 374 30.33 21.61 -20.39
CA ASN A 374 30.92 20.27 -20.27
C ASN A 374 31.28 19.97 -18.81
N GLU A 375 31.01 18.75 -18.36
CA GLU A 375 31.35 18.29 -17.00
C GLU A 375 32.84 18.45 -16.69
N SER A 376 33.72 18.22 -17.67
CA SER A 376 35.17 18.38 -17.55
C SER A 376 35.62 19.81 -17.23
N CYS A 377 34.75 20.81 -17.38
CA CYS A 377 35.02 22.19 -17.01
C CYS A 377 34.76 22.49 -15.53
N PHE A 378 34.23 21.53 -14.77
CA PHE A 378 33.89 21.68 -13.36
C PHE A 378 34.69 20.71 -12.50
N GLU A 379 35.16 21.19 -11.35
CA GLU A 379 35.86 20.35 -10.39
C GLU A 379 34.86 19.66 -9.48
N ARG A 380 35.00 18.34 -9.33
CA ARG A 380 34.21 17.57 -8.38
C ARG A 380 34.48 18.09 -6.96
N ILE A 381 33.43 18.33 -6.18
CA ILE A 381 33.58 18.78 -4.79
C ILE A 381 34.32 17.68 -4.03
N SER A 382 35.48 18.02 -3.49
CA SER A 382 36.24 17.10 -2.65
C SER A 382 35.58 16.93 -1.29
N TYR A 383 35.76 15.75 -0.69
CA TYR A 383 35.28 15.47 0.66
C TYR A 383 35.80 16.50 1.69
N SER A 384 37.04 16.95 1.54
CA SER A 384 37.62 17.99 2.40
C SER A 384 36.94 19.36 2.24
N LYS A 385 36.45 19.69 1.04
CA LYS A 385 35.69 20.93 0.78
C LYS A 385 34.29 20.86 1.40
N LEU A 386 33.62 19.70 1.33
CA LEU A 386 32.35 19.46 2.04
C LEU A 386 32.52 19.56 3.57
N LEU A 387 33.55 18.92 4.13
CA LEU A 387 33.82 18.98 5.57
C LEU A 387 34.11 20.40 6.05
N LYS A 388 34.83 21.21 5.26
CA LYS A 388 35.05 22.62 5.60
C LYS A 388 33.73 23.41 5.62
N ALA A 389 32.86 23.22 4.64
CA ALA A 389 31.54 23.87 4.61
C ALA A 389 30.69 23.48 5.83
N ILE A 390 30.70 22.19 6.23
CA ILE A 390 29.99 21.70 7.42
C ILE A 390 30.57 22.28 8.72
N ASN A 391 31.90 22.43 8.81
CA ASN A 391 32.56 22.90 10.03
C ASN A 391 32.63 24.42 10.18
N HIS A 392 32.43 25.20 9.11
CA HIS A 392 32.44 26.66 9.15
C HIS A 392 31.16 27.29 9.72
N GLU A 393 30.12 26.51 10.00
CA GLU A 393 28.89 26.95 10.66
C GLU A 393 28.85 26.62 12.18
N LYS A 394 30.01 26.34 12.80
CA LYS A 394 30.11 26.23 14.28
C LYS A 394 30.46 27.56 14.94
#